data_AF-A0A6V8DNX0-F1
#
_entry.id   AF-A0A6V8DNX0-F1
#
_cell.length_a   1.000
_cell.length_b   1.000
_cell.length_c   1.000
_cell.angle_alpha   90.00
_cell.angle_beta   90.00
_cell.angle_gamma   90.00
#
_symmetry.space_group_name_H-M   'P 1'
#
loop_
_entity.id
_entity.type
_entity.pdbx_description
1 polymer ?
#
loop_
_entity_poly.entity_id
_entity_poly.type
_entity_poly.pdbx_seq_one_letter_code
_entity_poly.pdbx_strand_id
1 'polypeptide(L)'
;EREDERLTFLRHPFQAACAAAAAVTTLMVLAGLFSTSPTLGVMSDMPLRFASAIAFSLFDAVVLFVLFGMVLWPLLRPGLAAMKSIEHPQIATMSAMIAAAMTAIVFYIAALWTYESVLWGASWPGVVWTMGNNGRYITLLFIPIVLLLKHLNQAAGAPTFESPGPALKTIAITLALLLPLSLLAGIHGQTMWTDEAADAMSLEENEHFLFVSDATLGMHWLYTFFEPLDAEQNNITGHWRSVDINWVDALDQELSHVETIVLAPEVDNVPTGWVVESTGEVDLLNGGGEWRVLTRT
;
A
#
# COMPACT_ATOMS: atom_id res chain seq x y z
N GLU A 1 -36.74 -9.13 28.33
CA GLU A 1 -37.68 -8.16 27.71
C GLU A 1 -37.02 -6.83 27.35
N ARG A 2 -36.58 -5.98 28.28
CA ARG A 2 -35.95 -4.67 27.91
C ARG A 2 -34.53 -4.74 27.31
N GLU A 3 -33.79 -5.82 27.57
CA GLU A 3 -32.49 -6.10 26.93
C GLU A 3 -32.66 -6.71 25.52
N ASP A 4 -33.71 -7.50 25.28
CA ASP A 4 -34.01 -8.09 23.97
C ASP A 4 -34.40 -7.04 22.91
N GLU A 5 -35.08 -5.96 23.34
CA GLU A 5 -35.40 -4.82 22.48
C GLU A 5 -34.18 -3.93 22.14
N ARG A 6 -33.12 -3.95 22.95
CA ARG A 6 -31.92 -3.12 22.71
C ARG A 6 -30.94 -3.76 21.74
N LEU A 7 -30.92 -5.08 21.66
CA LEU A 7 -30.02 -5.84 20.76
C LEU A 7 -30.71 -6.28 19.46
N THR A 8 -32.02 -6.05 19.33
CA THR A 8 -32.76 -6.32 18.08
C THR A 8 -32.25 -5.47 16.91
N PHE A 9 -31.77 -4.26 17.18
CA PHE A 9 -31.12 -3.40 16.16
C PHE A 9 -29.87 -4.08 15.55
N LEU A 10 -29.13 -4.88 16.33
CA LEU A 10 -27.96 -5.63 15.83
C LEU A 10 -28.34 -6.81 14.94
N ARG A 11 -29.64 -7.13 14.80
CA ARG A 11 -30.13 -8.11 13.84
C ARG A 11 -30.31 -7.52 12.43
N HIS A 12 -30.34 -6.19 12.31
CA HIS A 12 -30.34 -5.50 11.02
C HIS A 12 -28.91 -5.34 10.50
N PRO A 13 -28.57 -5.93 9.34
CA PRO A 13 -27.20 -5.92 8.85
C PRO A 13 -26.60 -4.53 8.62
N PHE A 14 -27.38 -3.60 8.08
CA PHE A 14 -26.92 -2.24 7.88
C PHE A 14 -26.60 -1.52 9.19
N GLN A 15 -27.46 -1.66 10.21
CA GLN A 15 -27.26 -0.98 11.48
C GLN A 15 -26.10 -1.59 12.27
N ALA A 16 -25.97 -2.93 12.25
CA ALA A 16 -24.84 -3.64 12.85
C ALA A 16 -23.51 -3.22 12.22
N ALA A 17 -23.45 -3.07 10.89
CA ALA A 17 -22.28 -2.53 10.18
C ALA A 17 -21.92 -1.11 10.63
N CYS A 18 -22.89 -0.20 10.69
CA CYS A 18 -22.67 1.18 11.15
C CYS A 18 -22.18 1.23 12.60
N ALA A 19 -22.78 0.44 13.50
CA ALA A 19 -22.38 0.39 14.90
C ALA A 19 -20.95 -0.15 15.07
N ALA A 20 -20.59 -1.21 14.34
CA ALA A 20 -19.26 -1.77 14.36
C ALA A 20 -18.21 -0.80 13.80
N ALA A 21 -18.49 -0.12 12.68
CA ALA A 21 -17.62 0.91 12.13
C ALA A 21 -17.41 2.08 13.11
N ALA A 22 -18.48 2.55 13.77
CA ALA A 22 -18.39 3.61 14.77
C ALA A 22 -17.58 3.19 16.01
N ALA A 23 -17.77 1.95 16.48
CA ALA A 23 -16.99 1.40 17.59
C ALA A 23 -15.50 1.29 17.24
N VAL A 24 -15.16 0.75 16.06
CA VAL A 24 -13.77 0.66 15.59
C VAL A 24 -13.16 2.04 15.38
N THR A 25 -13.90 2.99 14.80
CA THR A 25 -13.46 4.38 14.66
C THR A 25 -13.07 4.96 16.02
N THR A 26 -13.93 4.78 17.02
CA THR A 26 -13.68 5.25 18.39
C THR A 26 -12.42 4.60 18.97
N LEU A 27 -12.28 3.28 18.81
CA LEU A 27 -11.10 2.54 19.28
C LEU A 27 -9.81 3.00 18.59
N MET A 28 -9.81 3.21 17.28
CA MET A 28 -8.65 3.66 16.53
C MET A 28 -8.22 5.07 16.94
N VAL A 29 -9.19 5.98 17.12
CA VAL A 29 -8.92 7.34 17.62
C VAL A 29 -8.33 7.29 19.03
N LEU A 30 -8.91 6.50 19.94
CA LEU A 30 -8.38 6.36 21.29
C LEU A 30 -6.97 5.75 21.28
N ALA A 31 -6.73 4.72 20.47
CA ALA A 31 -5.44 4.07 20.35
C ALA A 31 -4.33 5.05 19.91
N GLY A 32 -4.59 5.90 18.93
CA GLY A 32 -3.61 6.90 18.53
C GLY A 32 -3.51 8.11 19.46
N LEU A 33 -4.58 8.50 20.18
CA LEU A 33 -4.49 9.51 21.24
C LEU A 33 -3.63 9.05 22.44
N PHE A 34 -3.63 7.74 22.74
CA PHE A 34 -2.79 7.15 23.78
C PHE A 34 -1.44 6.63 23.24
N SER A 35 -1.13 6.89 21.97
CA SER A 35 0.12 6.48 21.32
C SER A 35 0.47 5.02 21.54
N THR A 36 -0.51 4.11 21.39
CA THR A 36 -0.31 2.67 21.64
C THR A 36 0.72 2.02 20.72
N SER A 37 1.00 2.63 19.56
CA SER A 37 2.10 2.27 18.66
C SER A 37 2.66 3.53 17.98
N PRO A 38 3.89 3.52 17.46
CA PRO A 38 4.46 4.66 16.73
C PRO A 38 3.60 5.07 15.52
N THR A 39 3.13 4.09 14.75
CA THR A 39 2.30 4.33 13.56
C THR A 39 0.97 5.00 13.90
N LEU A 40 0.29 4.58 14.97
CA LEU A 40 -0.97 5.21 15.37
C LEU A 40 -0.74 6.51 16.15
N GLY A 41 0.36 6.60 16.92
CA GLY A 41 0.71 7.78 17.72
C GLY A 41 0.96 9.03 16.88
N VAL A 42 1.42 8.87 15.63
CA VAL A 42 1.63 10.00 14.70
C VAL A 42 0.38 10.86 14.48
N MET A 43 -0.82 10.31 14.73
CA MET A 43 -2.06 11.07 14.62
C MET A 43 -2.13 12.21 15.63
N SER A 44 -1.48 12.04 16.79
CA SER A 44 -1.41 13.08 17.83
C SER A 44 -0.37 14.15 17.50
N ASP A 45 0.72 13.75 16.83
CA ASP A 45 1.79 14.66 16.40
C ASP A 45 1.39 15.51 15.19
N MET A 46 0.71 14.89 14.20
CA MET A 46 0.35 15.51 12.91
C MET A 46 -1.15 15.37 12.59
N PRO A 47 -2.05 15.92 13.44
CA PRO A 47 -3.49 15.65 13.36
C PRO A 47 -4.16 16.13 12.06
N LEU A 48 -3.70 17.26 11.50
CA LEU A 48 -4.23 17.78 10.24
C LEU A 48 -3.86 16.89 9.05
N ARG A 49 -2.60 16.41 9.00
CA ARG A 49 -2.15 15.48 7.96
C ARG A 49 -2.93 14.18 8.06
N PHE A 50 -3.02 13.61 9.26
CA PHE A 50 -3.79 12.40 9.51
C PHE A 50 -5.26 12.51 9.12
N ALA A 51 -5.93 13.61 9.47
CA ALA A 51 -7.33 13.83 9.09
C ALA A 51 -7.52 13.87 7.57
N SER A 52 -6.60 14.52 6.84
CA SER A 52 -6.63 14.50 5.37
C SER A 52 -6.25 13.11 4.81
N ALA A 53 -5.33 12.38 5.46
CA ALA A 53 -4.95 11.03 5.09
C ALA A 53 -6.12 10.05 5.20
N ILE A 54 -7.02 10.21 6.19
CA ILE A 54 -8.24 9.42 6.30
C ILE A 54 -9.15 9.63 5.08
N ALA A 55 -9.30 10.87 4.61
CA ALA A 55 -10.11 11.15 3.42
C ALA A 55 -9.52 10.50 2.16
N PHE A 56 -8.20 10.61 1.97
CA PHE A 56 -7.51 9.96 0.86
C PHE A 56 -7.53 8.43 0.96
N SER A 57 -7.33 7.88 2.15
CA SER A 57 -7.35 6.43 2.41
C SER A 57 -8.74 5.84 2.17
N LEU A 58 -9.79 6.56 2.58
CA LEU A 58 -11.17 6.17 2.30
C LEU A 58 -11.42 6.15 0.78
N PHE A 59 -10.98 7.19 0.06
CA PHE A 59 -11.10 7.23 -1.40
C PHE A 59 -10.32 6.09 -2.05
N ASP A 60 -9.05 5.92 -1.70
CA ASP A 60 -8.18 4.90 -2.29
C ASP A 60 -8.68 3.48 -1.96
N ALA A 61 -8.75 3.10 -0.69
CA ALA A 61 -9.12 1.75 -0.30
C ALA A 61 -10.58 1.42 -0.68
N VAL A 62 -11.54 2.29 -0.37
CA VAL A 62 -12.96 1.97 -0.62
C VAL A 62 -13.36 2.26 -2.06
N VAL A 63 -13.08 3.45 -2.59
CA VAL A 63 -13.53 3.79 -3.95
C VAL A 63 -12.67 3.06 -4.97
N LEU A 64 -11.34 3.22 -4.96
CA LEU A 64 -10.50 2.62 -5.99
C LEU A 64 -10.43 1.10 -5.84
N PHE A 65 -10.08 0.58 -4.65
CA PHE A 65 -9.86 -0.87 -4.51
C PHE A 65 -11.15 -1.68 -4.31
N VAL A 66 -12.06 -1.30 -3.40
CA VAL A 66 -13.31 -2.08 -3.20
C VAL A 66 -14.27 -1.88 -4.37
N LEU A 67 -14.62 -0.65 -4.73
CA LEU A 67 -15.67 -0.42 -5.74
C LEU A 67 -15.20 -0.74 -7.16
N PHE A 68 -14.03 -0.26 -7.57
CA PHE A 68 -13.51 -0.50 -8.93
C PHE A 68 -12.61 -1.73 -9.02
N GLY A 69 -11.60 -1.85 -8.14
CA GLY A 69 -10.62 -2.94 -8.12
C GLY A 69 -11.26 -4.32 -7.99
N MET A 70 -12.23 -4.46 -7.08
CA MET A 70 -12.99 -5.71 -6.90
C MET A 70 -14.29 -5.75 -7.71
N VAL A 71 -14.56 -4.72 -8.53
CA VAL A 71 -15.75 -4.63 -9.40
C VAL A 71 -17.08 -4.70 -8.61
N LEU A 72 -17.09 -4.20 -7.37
CA LEU A 72 -18.27 -4.23 -6.49
C LEU A 72 -19.22 -3.05 -6.69
N TRP A 73 -18.79 -1.98 -7.37
CA TRP A 73 -19.60 -0.78 -7.57
C TRP A 73 -21.01 -1.02 -8.18
N PRO A 74 -21.22 -1.96 -9.13
CA PRO A 74 -22.55 -2.22 -9.69
C PRO A 74 -23.47 -2.94 -8.69
N LEU A 75 -22.88 -3.62 -7.70
CA LEU A 75 -23.55 -4.44 -6.69
C LEU A 75 -23.82 -3.65 -5.39
N LEU A 76 -23.15 -2.51 -5.20
CA LEU A 76 -23.23 -1.72 -3.97
C LEU A 76 -24.66 -1.27 -3.63
N ARG A 77 -25.36 -0.63 -4.59
CA ARG A 77 -26.72 -0.10 -4.34
C ARG A 77 -27.72 -1.21 -4.03
N PRO A 78 -27.84 -2.28 -4.84
CA PRO A 78 -28.71 -3.42 -4.51
C PRO A 78 -28.33 -4.11 -3.20
N GLY A 79 -27.04 -4.29 -2.93
CA GLY A 79 -26.55 -4.89 -1.69
C GLY A 79 -26.94 -4.09 -0.45
N LEU A 80 -26.74 -2.77 -0.48
CA LEU A 80 -27.16 -1.87 0.61
C LEU A 80 -28.67 -1.85 0.81
N ALA A 81 -29.45 -1.92 -0.27
CA ALA A 81 -30.90 -2.02 -0.17
C ALA A 81 -31.32 -3.32 0.53
N ALA A 82 -30.73 -4.45 0.14
CA ALA A 82 -30.96 -5.75 0.76
C ALA A 82 -30.56 -5.78 2.25
N MET A 83 -29.40 -5.21 2.60
CA MET A 83 -28.96 -5.11 4.00
C MET A 83 -29.89 -4.28 4.88
N LYS A 84 -30.62 -3.31 4.30
CA LYS A 84 -31.59 -2.49 5.02
C LYS A 84 -32.97 -3.15 5.14
N SER A 85 -33.32 -4.04 4.21
CA SER A 85 -34.65 -4.65 4.14
C SER A 85 -34.79 -5.94 4.94
N ILE A 86 -33.70 -6.54 5.41
CA ILE A 86 -33.72 -7.83 6.11
C ILE A 86 -33.34 -7.71 7.59
N GLU A 87 -33.87 -8.65 8.37
CA GLU A 87 -33.44 -8.95 9.73
C GLU A 87 -32.86 -10.36 9.73
N HIS A 88 -31.54 -10.49 9.82
CA HIS A 88 -30.88 -11.79 9.81
C HIS A 88 -29.58 -11.75 10.63
N PRO A 89 -29.55 -12.35 11.83
CA PRO A 89 -28.42 -12.24 12.76
C PRO A 89 -27.06 -12.61 12.15
N GLN A 90 -26.98 -13.72 11.40
CA GLN A 90 -25.73 -14.14 10.76
C GLN A 90 -25.21 -13.12 9.74
N ILE A 91 -26.09 -12.61 8.86
CA ILE A 91 -25.72 -11.59 7.88
C ILE A 91 -25.32 -10.29 8.58
N ALA A 92 -25.98 -9.97 9.71
CA ALA A 92 -25.63 -8.81 10.50
C ALA A 92 -24.25 -8.92 11.14
N THR A 93 -23.90 -10.08 11.71
CA THR A 93 -22.55 -10.33 12.24
C THR A 93 -21.49 -10.25 11.14
N MET A 94 -21.73 -10.86 9.97
CA MET A 94 -20.80 -10.77 8.82
C MET A 94 -20.61 -9.32 8.39
N SER A 95 -21.71 -8.57 8.28
CA SER A 95 -21.69 -7.15 7.89
C SER A 95 -20.93 -6.29 8.90
N ALA A 96 -21.13 -6.54 10.20
CA ALA A 96 -20.41 -5.89 11.28
C ALA A 96 -18.91 -6.18 11.23
N MET A 97 -18.51 -7.43 11.04
CA MET A 97 -17.09 -7.83 10.94
C MET A 97 -16.41 -7.18 9.72
N ILE A 98 -17.06 -7.19 8.55
CA ILE A 98 -16.52 -6.58 7.33
C ILE A 98 -16.38 -5.07 7.52
N ALA A 99 -17.40 -4.40 8.07
CA ALA A 99 -17.36 -2.96 8.31
C ALA A 99 -16.29 -2.57 9.35
N ALA A 100 -16.16 -3.35 10.42
CA ALA A 100 -15.12 -3.19 11.43
C ALA A 100 -13.71 -3.29 10.81
N ALA A 101 -13.43 -4.39 10.10
CA ALA A 101 -12.13 -4.62 9.47
C ALA A 101 -11.83 -3.56 8.39
N MET A 102 -12.82 -3.21 7.57
CA MET A 102 -12.69 -2.15 6.56
C MET A 102 -12.31 -0.81 7.20
N THR A 103 -12.99 -0.44 8.28
CA THR A 103 -12.70 0.79 9.03
C THR A 103 -11.28 0.75 9.60
N ALA A 104 -10.87 -0.37 10.22
CA ALA A 104 -9.53 -0.52 10.77
C ALA A 104 -8.44 -0.39 9.67
N ILE A 105 -8.65 -0.99 8.49
CA ILE A 105 -7.72 -0.90 7.36
C ILE A 105 -7.60 0.54 6.86
N VAL A 106 -8.72 1.27 6.71
CA VAL A 106 -8.70 2.68 6.30
C VAL A 106 -7.90 3.54 7.28
N PHE A 107 -8.11 3.35 8.59
CA PHE A 107 -7.34 4.04 9.63
C PHE A 107 -5.87 3.68 9.60
N TYR A 108 -5.55 2.39 9.42
CA TYR A 108 -4.18 1.91 9.35
C TYR A 108 -3.43 2.52 8.16
N ILE A 109 -4.03 2.55 6.96
CA ILE A 109 -3.41 3.15 5.76
C ILE A 109 -3.15 4.65 5.99
N ALA A 110 -4.11 5.38 6.57
CA ALA A 110 -3.95 6.80 6.87
C ALA A 110 -2.84 7.06 7.89
N ALA A 111 -2.77 6.23 8.93
CA ALA A 111 -1.73 6.29 9.95
C ALA A 111 -0.36 6.00 9.34
N LEU A 112 -0.27 4.97 8.50
CA LEU A 112 0.95 4.59 7.79
C LEU A 112 1.44 5.72 6.88
N TRP A 113 0.60 6.27 6.02
CA TRP A 113 1.00 7.41 5.16
C TRP A 113 1.45 8.62 5.96
N THR A 114 0.78 8.91 7.07
CA THR A 114 1.18 10.05 7.92
C THR A 114 2.53 9.77 8.58
N TYR A 115 2.72 8.57 9.13
CA TYR A 115 3.95 8.12 9.76
C TYR A 115 5.13 8.16 8.80
N GLU A 116 5.01 7.55 7.63
CA GLU A 116 6.06 7.50 6.61
C GLU A 116 6.37 8.91 6.07
N SER A 117 5.37 9.80 5.95
CA SER A 117 5.64 11.19 5.55
C SER A 117 6.52 11.95 6.55
N VAL A 118 6.41 11.63 7.84
CA VAL A 118 7.24 12.24 8.88
C VAL A 118 8.62 11.57 8.88
N LEU A 119 8.66 10.25 8.77
CA LEU A 119 9.89 9.47 8.78
C LEU A 119 10.81 9.85 7.59
N TRP A 120 10.24 10.00 6.41
CA TRP A 120 10.99 10.35 5.19
C TRP A 120 11.17 11.86 4.99
N GLY A 121 10.55 12.70 5.82
CA GLY A 121 10.47 14.14 5.55
C GLY A 121 9.72 14.48 4.25
N ALA A 122 8.95 13.54 3.70
CA ALA A 122 8.30 13.67 2.41
C ALA A 122 7.20 14.74 2.41
N SER A 123 7.03 15.40 1.27
CA SER A 123 5.98 16.41 1.09
C SER A 123 4.58 15.79 1.14
N TRP A 124 3.63 16.52 1.74
CA TRP A 124 2.21 16.17 1.71
C TRP A 124 1.52 16.93 0.57
N PRO A 125 0.69 16.27 -0.28
CA PRO A 125 0.20 14.90 -0.20
C PRO A 125 1.02 13.88 -0.99
N GLY A 126 2.26 14.17 -1.38
CA GLY A 126 3.10 13.30 -2.23
C GLY A 126 3.19 11.84 -1.75
N VAL A 127 3.30 11.61 -0.45
CA VAL A 127 3.32 10.26 0.15
C VAL A 127 2.08 9.41 -0.23
N VAL A 128 0.91 10.02 -0.42
CA VAL A 128 -0.34 9.34 -0.79
C VAL A 128 -0.22 8.76 -2.20
N TRP A 129 0.46 9.48 -3.10
CA TRP A 129 0.73 9.00 -4.44
C TRP A 129 1.74 7.87 -4.42
N THR A 130 2.88 8.10 -3.77
CA THR A 130 4.00 7.14 -3.67
C THR A 130 3.57 5.82 -3.04
N MET A 131 2.74 5.88 -2.00
CA MET A 131 2.24 4.71 -1.26
C MET A 131 0.78 4.39 -1.57
N GLY A 132 0.24 4.87 -2.70
CA GLY A 132 -1.17 4.66 -3.08
C GLY A 132 -1.53 3.18 -3.27
N ASN A 133 -0.54 2.32 -3.50
CA ASN A 133 -0.77 0.88 -3.56
C ASN A 133 -1.16 0.24 -2.20
N ASN A 134 -1.09 0.98 -1.09
CA ASN A 134 -1.50 0.52 0.24
C ASN A 134 -3.01 0.27 0.32
N GLY A 135 -3.81 0.93 -0.51
CA GLY A 135 -5.24 0.63 -0.67
C GLY A 135 -5.51 -0.86 -0.92
N ARG A 136 -4.56 -1.58 -1.53
CA ARG A 136 -4.67 -3.03 -1.79
C ARG A 136 -4.88 -3.87 -0.53
N TYR A 137 -4.50 -3.40 0.66
CA TYR A 137 -4.70 -4.16 1.90
C TYR A 137 -6.18 -4.51 2.15
N ILE A 138 -7.10 -3.71 1.63
CA ILE A 138 -8.54 -3.98 1.74
C ILE A 138 -9.01 -5.20 0.93
N THR A 139 -8.19 -5.69 -0.02
CA THR A 139 -8.47 -6.91 -0.81
C THR A 139 -8.58 -8.17 0.04
N LEU A 140 -8.02 -8.15 1.26
CA LEU A 140 -8.27 -9.19 2.27
C LEU A 140 -9.77 -9.40 2.55
N LEU A 141 -10.60 -8.37 2.33
CA LEU A 141 -12.04 -8.42 2.52
C LEU A 141 -12.81 -8.95 1.30
N PHE A 142 -12.14 -9.23 0.18
CA PHE A 142 -12.81 -9.66 -1.05
C PHE A 142 -13.65 -10.93 -0.81
N ILE A 143 -13.04 -11.98 -0.26
CA ILE A 143 -13.74 -13.25 0.02
C ILE A 143 -14.90 -13.05 1.02
N PRO A 144 -14.69 -12.40 2.18
CA PRO A 144 -15.81 -12.05 3.08
C PRO A 144 -16.95 -11.29 2.39
N ILE A 145 -16.66 -10.33 1.53
CA ILE A 145 -17.67 -9.55 0.80
C ILE A 145 -18.43 -10.43 -0.19
N VAL A 146 -17.75 -11.30 -0.94
CA VAL A 146 -18.39 -12.26 -1.85
C VAL A 146 -19.33 -13.19 -1.09
N LEU A 147 -18.91 -13.69 0.07
CA LEU A 147 -19.76 -14.51 0.94
C LEU A 147 -20.97 -13.73 1.47
N LEU A 148 -20.78 -12.46 1.88
CA LEU A 148 -21.89 -11.59 2.28
C LEU A 148 -22.90 -11.41 1.14
N LEU A 149 -22.42 -11.12 -0.08
CA LEU A 149 -23.28 -10.98 -1.26
C LEU A 149 -24.07 -12.26 -1.55
N LYS A 150 -23.44 -13.43 -1.41
CA LYS A 150 -24.13 -14.73 -1.55
C LYS A 150 -25.26 -14.90 -0.54
N HIS A 151 -25.03 -14.56 0.73
CA HIS A 151 -26.08 -14.62 1.74
C HIS A 151 -27.18 -13.58 1.52
N LEU A 152 -26.85 -12.38 1.05
CA LEU A 152 -27.84 -11.37 0.67
C LEU A 152 -28.68 -11.81 -0.54
N ASN A 153 -28.09 -12.52 -1.49
CA ASN A 153 -28.82 -13.12 -2.62
C ASN A 153 -29.82 -14.16 -2.14
N GLN A 154 -29.41 -15.06 -1.24
CA GLN A 154 -30.29 -16.09 -0.68
C GLN A 154 -31.43 -15.50 0.15
N ALA A 155 -31.17 -14.43 0.92
CA ALA A 155 -32.15 -13.83 1.82
C ALA A 155 -33.09 -12.81 1.13
N ALA A 156 -32.61 -12.08 0.12
CA ALA A 156 -33.31 -10.93 -0.46
C ALA A 156 -33.20 -10.81 -1.98
N GLY A 157 -32.59 -11.78 -2.67
CA GLY A 157 -32.44 -11.74 -4.13
C GLY A 157 -31.46 -10.68 -4.65
N ALA A 158 -30.56 -10.16 -3.82
CA ALA A 158 -29.54 -9.20 -4.25
C ALA A 158 -28.62 -9.80 -5.33
N PRO A 159 -28.23 -9.05 -6.37
CA PRO A 159 -27.33 -9.54 -7.41
C PRO A 159 -25.93 -9.86 -6.86
N THR A 160 -25.29 -10.86 -7.45
CA THR A 160 -23.92 -11.32 -7.10
C THR A 160 -23.08 -11.46 -8.36
N PHE A 161 -21.81 -11.85 -8.24
CA PHE A 161 -21.00 -12.20 -9.41
C PHE A 161 -21.51 -13.44 -10.16
N GLU A 162 -22.11 -14.41 -9.45
CA GLU A 162 -22.68 -15.63 -10.04
C GLU A 162 -24.07 -15.39 -10.66
N SER A 163 -24.86 -14.49 -10.07
CA SER A 163 -26.19 -14.08 -10.55
C SER A 163 -26.28 -12.55 -10.64
N PRO A 164 -25.61 -11.93 -11.63
CA PRO A 164 -25.48 -10.47 -11.71
C PRO A 164 -26.73 -9.77 -12.22
N GLY A 165 -27.65 -10.48 -12.89
CA GLY A 165 -28.87 -9.91 -13.44
C GLY A 165 -28.58 -8.67 -14.31
N PRO A 166 -29.21 -7.51 -14.03
CA PRO A 166 -28.97 -6.27 -14.79
C PRO A 166 -27.52 -5.74 -14.69
N ALA A 167 -26.76 -6.11 -13.66
CA ALA A 167 -25.40 -5.62 -13.44
C ALA A 167 -24.36 -6.27 -14.37
N LEU A 168 -24.72 -7.36 -15.09
CA LEU A 168 -23.78 -8.14 -15.90
C LEU A 168 -23.02 -7.29 -16.92
N LYS A 169 -23.74 -6.43 -17.67
CA LYS A 169 -23.12 -5.56 -18.68
C LYS A 169 -22.09 -4.63 -18.06
N THR A 170 -22.43 -4.04 -16.92
CA THR A 170 -21.56 -3.11 -16.20
C THR A 170 -20.31 -3.82 -15.65
N ILE A 171 -20.48 -5.01 -15.08
CA ILE A 171 -19.37 -5.85 -14.60
C ILE A 171 -18.44 -6.21 -15.77
N ALA A 172 -19.00 -6.68 -16.89
CA ALA A 172 -18.22 -7.06 -18.07
C ALA A 172 -17.42 -5.89 -18.66
N ILE A 173 -18.03 -4.71 -18.79
CA ILE A 173 -17.33 -3.50 -19.26
C ILE A 173 -16.22 -3.10 -18.27
N THR A 174 -16.50 -3.15 -16.97
CA THR A 174 -15.50 -2.81 -15.94
C THR A 174 -14.30 -3.75 -16.04
N LEU A 175 -14.53 -5.07 -16.13
CA LEU A 175 -13.47 -6.07 -16.29
C LEU A 175 -12.69 -5.89 -17.60
N ALA A 176 -13.39 -5.60 -18.71
CA ALA A 176 -12.75 -5.37 -20.01
C ALA A 176 -11.80 -4.15 -19.99
N LEU A 177 -12.08 -3.14 -19.17
CA LEU A 177 -11.20 -1.99 -18.97
C LEU A 177 -10.10 -2.27 -17.94
N LEU A 178 -10.45 -2.95 -16.85
CA LEU A 178 -9.55 -3.15 -15.72
C LEU A 178 -8.47 -4.19 -16.02
N LEU A 179 -8.80 -5.30 -16.68
CA LEU A 179 -7.84 -6.37 -16.96
C LEU A 179 -6.63 -5.91 -17.79
N PRO A 180 -6.79 -5.16 -18.90
CA PRO A 180 -5.63 -4.64 -19.64
C PRO A 180 -4.79 -3.68 -18.80
N LEU A 181 -5.42 -2.81 -18.00
CA LEU A 181 -4.70 -1.88 -17.13
C LEU A 181 -3.92 -2.61 -16.03
N SER A 182 -4.53 -3.63 -15.41
CA SER A 182 -3.85 -4.47 -14.42
C SER A 182 -2.73 -5.30 -15.03
N LEU A 183 -2.89 -5.78 -16.27
CA LEU A 183 -1.83 -6.48 -16.99
C LEU A 183 -0.67 -5.54 -17.30
N LEU A 184 -0.95 -4.34 -17.81
CA LEU A 184 0.07 -3.32 -18.10
C LEU A 184 0.82 -2.90 -16.84
N ALA A 185 0.08 -2.65 -15.75
CA ALA A 185 0.65 -2.33 -14.44
C ALA A 185 1.45 -3.52 -13.87
N GLY A 186 1.01 -4.75 -14.11
CA GLY A 186 1.73 -5.95 -13.72
C GLY A 186 3.04 -6.13 -14.50
N ILE A 187 3.04 -5.88 -15.81
CA ILE A 187 4.26 -5.98 -16.63
C ILE A 187 5.26 -4.88 -16.26
N HIS A 188 4.81 -3.63 -16.16
CA HIS A 188 5.70 -2.51 -15.78
C HIS A 188 6.13 -2.57 -14.32
N GLY A 189 5.27 -3.04 -13.42
CA GLY A 189 5.60 -3.15 -11.99
C GLY A 189 6.53 -4.32 -11.65
N GLN A 190 6.93 -5.12 -12.64
CA GLN A 190 7.93 -6.19 -12.50
C GLN A 190 9.29 -5.79 -13.03
N THR A 191 9.40 -4.67 -13.74
CA THR A 191 10.69 -4.15 -14.24
C THR A 191 11.08 -2.96 -13.38
N MET A 192 12.10 -3.14 -12.55
CA MET A 192 12.67 -2.06 -11.75
C MET A 192 14.00 -1.64 -12.36
N TRP A 193 14.28 -0.34 -12.41
CA TRP A 193 15.56 0.15 -12.92
C TRP A 193 16.75 -0.37 -12.09
N THR A 194 16.51 -0.74 -10.83
CA THR A 194 17.48 -1.39 -9.95
C THR A 194 17.91 -2.76 -10.47
N ASP A 195 17.09 -3.44 -11.27
CA ASP A 195 17.44 -4.74 -11.86
C ASP A 195 18.54 -4.53 -12.92
N GLU A 196 18.38 -3.51 -13.78
CA GLU A 196 19.40 -3.13 -14.77
C GLU A 196 20.67 -2.61 -14.09
N ALA A 197 20.52 -1.83 -13.01
CA ALA A 197 21.67 -1.37 -12.22
C ALA A 197 22.39 -2.54 -11.53
N ALA A 198 21.65 -3.55 -11.08
CA ALA A 198 22.22 -4.77 -10.50
C ALA A 198 23.01 -5.57 -11.55
N ASP A 199 22.44 -5.78 -12.73
CA ASP A 199 23.11 -6.46 -13.85
C ASP A 199 24.39 -5.72 -14.30
N ALA A 200 24.42 -4.39 -14.13
CA ALA A 200 25.57 -3.56 -14.44
C ALA A 200 26.66 -3.56 -13.36
N MET A 201 26.38 -4.11 -12.17
CA MET A 201 27.38 -4.25 -11.12
C MET A 201 28.20 -5.54 -11.33
N SER A 202 29.52 -5.39 -11.44
CA SER A 202 30.45 -6.54 -11.50
C SER A 202 30.82 -7.02 -10.09
N LEU A 203 29.84 -7.54 -9.32
CA LEU A 203 30.07 -8.03 -7.94
C LEU A 203 30.43 -9.52 -7.90
N GLU A 204 31.43 -9.87 -7.09
CA GLU A 204 31.84 -11.25 -6.77
C GLU A 204 31.26 -11.75 -5.42
N GLU A 205 31.56 -12.99 -5.06
CA GLU A 205 31.12 -13.62 -3.81
C GLU A 205 31.72 -12.91 -2.59
N ASN A 206 30.88 -12.62 -1.58
CA ASN A 206 31.22 -11.92 -0.33
C ASN A 206 31.52 -10.42 -0.50
N GLU A 207 31.15 -9.81 -1.63
CA GLU A 207 31.34 -8.39 -1.85
C GLU A 207 30.21 -7.52 -1.28
N HIS A 208 30.51 -6.23 -1.18
CA HIS A 208 29.63 -5.22 -0.64
C HIS A 208 29.45 -4.08 -1.63
N PHE A 209 28.23 -3.57 -1.75
CA PHE A 209 27.94 -2.36 -2.50
C PHE A 209 27.22 -1.34 -1.64
N LEU A 210 27.34 -0.06 -2.01
CA LEU A 210 26.59 1.03 -1.40
C LEU A 210 25.57 1.56 -2.39
N PHE A 211 24.30 1.56 -1.99
CA PHE A 211 23.23 2.24 -2.68
C PHE A 211 22.93 3.60 -2.02
N VAL A 212 22.95 4.66 -2.82
CA VAL A 212 22.62 6.02 -2.37
C VAL A 212 21.37 6.51 -3.08
N SER A 213 20.38 6.93 -2.30
CA SER A 213 19.09 7.43 -2.80
C SER A 213 18.42 8.37 -1.80
N ASP A 214 17.32 9.00 -2.19
CA ASP A 214 16.45 9.71 -1.27
C ASP A 214 15.97 8.79 -0.12
N ALA A 215 15.63 9.39 1.02
CA ALA A 215 15.05 8.70 2.16
C ALA A 215 13.72 8.01 1.80
N THR A 216 12.94 8.61 0.89
CA THR A 216 11.65 8.08 0.45
C THR A 216 11.83 6.74 -0.26
N LEU A 217 11.32 5.65 0.34
CA LEU A 217 11.41 4.29 -0.20
C LEU A 217 12.84 3.76 -0.43
N GLY A 218 13.90 4.42 0.04
CA GLY A 218 15.29 4.02 -0.23
C GLY A 218 15.60 2.56 0.13
N MET A 219 15.13 2.09 1.29
CA MET A 219 15.25 0.67 1.68
C MET A 219 14.41 -0.28 0.82
N HIS A 220 13.26 0.17 0.31
CA HIS A 220 12.44 -0.65 -0.60
C HIS A 220 13.14 -0.87 -1.93
N TRP A 221 13.83 0.15 -2.44
CA TRP A 221 14.69 0.04 -3.62
C TRP A 221 15.94 -0.80 -3.35
N LEU A 222 16.50 -0.78 -2.13
CA LEU A 222 17.61 -1.67 -1.81
C LEU A 222 17.20 -3.15 -1.93
N TYR A 223 15.98 -3.50 -1.50
CA TYR A 223 15.50 -4.89 -1.54
C TYR A 223 15.33 -5.43 -2.96
N THR A 224 15.14 -4.59 -3.97
CA THR A 224 14.96 -5.06 -5.35
C THR A 224 16.27 -5.55 -5.96
N PHE A 225 17.44 -5.18 -5.40
CA PHE A 225 18.73 -5.75 -5.80
C PHE A 225 18.93 -7.21 -5.34
N PHE A 226 18.09 -7.74 -4.46
CA PHE A 226 18.33 -9.04 -3.82
C PHE A 226 18.32 -10.22 -4.79
N GLU A 227 17.31 -10.29 -5.66
CA GLU A 227 17.14 -11.39 -6.63
C GLU A 227 18.12 -11.27 -7.81
N PRO A 228 18.28 -10.11 -8.48
CA PRO A 228 19.22 -9.99 -9.61
C PRO A 228 20.68 -10.30 -9.24
N LEU A 229 21.08 -10.01 -8.00
CA LEU A 229 22.45 -10.28 -7.53
C LEU A 229 22.68 -11.69 -7.00
N ASP A 230 21.62 -12.53 -6.94
CA ASP A 230 21.65 -13.81 -6.22
C ASP A 230 22.26 -13.62 -4.81
N ALA A 231 21.84 -12.56 -4.10
CA ALA A 231 22.59 -12.01 -2.97
C ALA A 231 22.78 -13.00 -1.80
N GLU A 232 21.82 -13.91 -1.58
CA GLU A 232 21.96 -14.98 -0.57
C GLU A 232 22.99 -16.03 -0.97
N GLN A 233 23.02 -16.45 -2.23
CA GLN A 233 23.95 -17.46 -2.71
C GLN A 233 25.38 -16.93 -2.75
N ASN A 234 25.54 -15.67 -3.20
CA ASN A 234 26.84 -15.03 -3.34
C ASN A 234 27.29 -14.31 -2.06
N ASN A 235 26.50 -14.35 -0.98
CA ASN A 235 26.75 -13.64 0.27
C ASN A 235 27.06 -12.13 0.08
N ILE A 236 26.33 -11.48 -0.84
CA ILE A 236 26.49 -10.06 -1.16
C ILE A 236 25.73 -9.23 -0.12
N THR A 237 26.38 -8.18 0.39
CA THR A 237 25.76 -7.26 1.35
C THR A 237 25.58 -5.87 0.74
N GLY A 238 24.31 -5.47 0.56
CA GLY A 238 23.96 -4.11 0.17
C GLY A 238 23.84 -3.18 1.38
N HIS A 239 24.52 -2.04 1.33
CA HIS A 239 24.37 -0.94 2.28
C HIS A 239 23.52 0.16 1.66
N TRP A 240 22.74 0.87 2.47
CA TRP A 240 21.99 2.04 2.01
C TRP A 240 22.35 3.29 2.81
N ARG A 241 22.44 4.43 2.12
CA ARG A 241 22.59 5.77 2.71
C ARG A 241 21.68 6.76 1.98
N SER A 242 21.09 7.68 2.74
CA SER A 242 20.30 8.78 2.18
C SER A 242 21.21 9.85 1.56
N VAL A 243 20.74 10.57 0.54
CA VAL A 243 21.40 11.77 0.01
C VAL A 243 21.53 12.90 1.03
N ASP A 244 20.67 12.94 2.06
CA ASP A 244 20.62 14.02 3.04
C ASP A 244 21.67 13.88 4.15
N ILE A 245 22.35 12.73 4.23
CA ILE A 245 23.46 12.49 5.15
C ILE A 245 24.78 12.55 4.40
N ASN A 246 25.89 12.83 5.12
CA ASN A 246 27.21 12.83 4.51
C ASN A 246 27.69 11.40 4.24
N TRP A 247 27.09 10.77 3.23
CA TRP A 247 27.36 9.39 2.84
C TRP A 247 28.78 9.22 2.27
N VAL A 248 29.40 10.29 1.76
CA VAL A 248 30.80 10.29 1.32
C VAL A 248 31.75 10.09 2.51
N ASP A 249 31.53 10.79 3.63
CA ASP A 249 32.31 10.55 4.85
C ASP A 249 32.12 9.11 5.37
N ALA A 250 30.90 8.57 5.26
CA ALA A 250 30.61 7.20 5.66
C ALA A 250 31.35 6.17 4.79
N LEU A 251 31.52 6.46 3.50
CA LEU A 251 32.32 5.66 2.56
C LEU A 251 33.79 5.58 3.00
N ASP A 252 34.37 6.69 3.46
CA ASP A 252 35.78 6.72 3.87
C ASP A 252 36.03 6.10 5.26
N GLN A 253 35.01 6.10 6.14
CA GLN A 253 35.16 5.67 7.53
C GLN A 253 34.56 4.28 7.79
N GLU A 254 33.27 4.11 7.57
CA GLU A 254 32.51 2.92 7.94
C GLU A 254 32.46 1.87 6.83
N LEU A 255 32.40 2.35 5.58
CA LEU A 255 32.19 1.55 4.38
C LEU A 255 33.42 1.55 3.47
N SER A 256 34.62 1.67 4.06
CA SER A 256 35.88 1.78 3.32
C SER A 256 36.24 0.54 2.50
N HIS A 257 35.60 -0.60 2.81
CA HIS A 257 35.69 -1.88 2.13
C HIS A 257 34.75 -2.01 0.91
N VAL A 258 33.86 -1.03 0.67
CA VAL A 258 32.96 -1.03 -0.49
C VAL A 258 33.73 -0.55 -1.73
N GLU A 259 33.65 -1.33 -2.80
CA GLU A 259 34.32 -1.03 -4.08
C GLU A 259 33.35 -0.63 -5.20
N THR A 260 32.05 -0.82 -4.99
CA THR A 260 30.98 -0.52 -5.96
C THR A 260 29.89 0.34 -5.31
N ILE A 261 29.49 1.42 -6.00
CA ILE A 261 28.41 2.32 -5.58
C ILE A 261 27.33 2.37 -6.66
N VAL A 262 26.07 2.36 -6.24
CA VAL A 262 24.92 2.66 -7.09
C VAL A 262 24.30 3.97 -6.64
N LEU A 263 24.21 4.93 -7.55
CA LEU A 263 23.57 6.23 -7.34
C LEU A 263 22.21 6.24 -8.04
N ALA A 264 21.16 6.55 -7.28
CA ALA A 264 19.83 6.80 -7.81
C ALA A 264 19.78 8.10 -8.64
N PRO A 265 18.74 8.29 -9.49
CA PRO A 265 18.63 9.42 -10.41
C PRO A 265 18.80 10.80 -9.79
N GLU A 266 18.33 10.97 -8.57
CA GLU A 266 18.37 12.22 -7.83
C GLU A 266 19.76 12.58 -7.26
N VAL A 267 20.74 11.68 -7.35
CA VAL A 267 22.06 11.85 -6.73
C VAL A 267 23.09 12.40 -7.72
N ASP A 268 23.23 13.71 -7.80
CA ASP A 268 24.13 14.34 -8.78
C ASP A 268 25.63 14.19 -8.49
N ASN A 269 25.99 13.97 -7.22
CA ASN A 269 27.38 14.04 -6.77
C ASN A 269 28.14 12.73 -6.97
N VAL A 270 29.19 12.78 -7.79
CA VAL A 270 30.18 11.71 -7.92
C VAL A 270 31.34 11.98 -6.94
N PRO A 271 31.65 11.07 -6.00
CA PRO A 271 32.72 11.27 -5.04
C PRO A 271 34.09 11.21 -5.72
N THR A 272 35.08 11.88 -5.12
CA THR A 272 36.44 11.88 -5.67
C THR A 272 37.06 10.49 -5.57
N GLY A 273 37.74 10.03 -6.62
CA GLY A 273 38.36 8.69 -6.66
C GLY A 273 37.40 7.57 -7.09
N TRP A 274 36.26 7.94 -7.69
CA TRP A 274 35.28 7.02 -8.25
C TRP A 274 35.04 7.36 -9.73
N VAL A 275 34.87 6.33 -10.54
CA VAL A 275 34.59 6.45 -11.97
C VAL A 275 33.24 5.81 -12.25
N VAL A 276 32.45 6.45 -13.11
CA VAL A 276 31.18 5.91 -13.60
C VAL A 276 31.50 4.79 -14.58
N GLU A 277 31.13 3.58 -14.22
CA GLU A 277 31.33 2.36 -15.03
C GLU A 277 30.14 2.12 -15.96
N SER A 278 28.93 2.34 -15.46
CA SER A 278 27.69 2.13 -16.20
C SER A 278 26.61 3.14 -15.80
N THR A 279 25.68 3.39 -16.71
CA THR A 279 24.57 4.34 -16.56
C THR A 279 23.33 3.81 -17.26
N GLY A 280 22.15 4.18 -16.77
CA GLY A 280 20.89 3.92 -17.46
C GLY A 280 19.80 4.90 -17.04
N GLU A 281 18.66 4.82 -17.71
CA GLU A 281 17.54 5.75 -17.52
C GLU A 281 16.41 5.04 -16.77
N VAL A 282 15.87 5.72 -15.76
CA VAL A 282 14.67 5.27 -15.06
C VAL A 282 13.44 5.64 -15.87
N ASP A 283 12.50 4.69 -15.95
CA ASP A 283 11.20 4.97 -16.55
C ASP A 283 10.52 6.17 -15.91
N LEU A 284 9.84 6.98 -16.72
CA LEU A 284 9.11 8.17 -16.26
C LEU A 284 8.10 7.84 -15.14
N LEU A 285 7.52 6.64 -15.15
CA LEU A 285 6.56 6.19 -14.14
C LEU A 285 7.22 5.83 -12.79
N ASN A 286 8.54 5.62 -12.78
CA ASN A 286 9.36 5.29 -11.61
C ASN A 286 10.20 6.47 -11.12
N GLY A 287 9.92 7.70 -11.59
CA GLY A 287 10.59 8.93 -11.17
C GLY A 287 11.37 9.62 -12.29
N GLY A 288 11.82 8.86 -13.29
CA GLY A 288 12.65 9.38 -14.38
C GLY A 288 14.09 9.72 -13.95
N GLY A 289 14.97 9.93 -14.93
CA GLY A 289 16.34 10.37 -14.72
C GLY A 289 17.38 9.25 -14.74
N GLU A 290 18.65 9.62 -14.58
CA GLU A 290 19.79 8.74 -14.86
C GLU A 290 20.38 8.11 -13.59
N TRP A 291 20.28 6.79 -13.48
CA TRP A 291 21.02 6.03 -12.46
C TRP A 291 22.45 5.74 -12.92
N ARG A 292 23.37 5.60 -11.97
CA ARG A 292 24.81 5.39 -12.23
C ARG A 292 25.39 4.31 -11.33
N VAL A 293 26.22 3.43 -11.90
CA VAL A 293 27.09 2.49 -11.18
C VAL A 293 28.52 3.00 -11.25
N LEU A 294 29.18 3.03 -10.10
CA LEU A 294 30.53 3.56 -9.95
C LEU A 294 31.43 2.52 -9.29
N THR A 295 32.68 2.51 -9.72
CA THR A 295 33.74 1.71 -9.11
C THR A 295 34.92 2.58 -8.71
N ARG A 296 35.65 2.09 -7.71
CA ARG A 296 36.80 2.81 -7.14
C ARG A 296 38.00 2.70 -8.08
N THR A 297 38.71 3.82 -8.29
CA THR A 297 39.98 3.87 -9.06
C THR A 297 41.20 3.57 -8.21
#